data_AF-A0A2L1U7R2-F1
#
_entry.id   AF-A0A2L1U7R2-F1
#
_cell.length_a   1.000
_cell.length_b   1.000
_cell.length_c   1.000
_cell.angle_alpha   90.00
_cell.angle_beta   90.00
_cell.angle_gamma   90.00
#
_symmetry.space_group_name_H-M   'P 1'
#
loop_
_entity.id
_entity.type
_entity.pdbx_description
1 polymer ?
#
loop_
_entity_poly.entity_id
_entity_poly.type
_entity_poly.pdbx_seq_one_letter_code
_entity_poly.pdbx_strand_id
1 'polypeptide(L)'
;MSFDFSKFFNKTTVSREKNPIKIYDNLPKKYKILVISKSDFKARRWRDHEMTFSSEDFTQKVEEFKKAENGILVAPARFEGMDFPGDTCRFLVVDGLPTGTGHMEKFLWKKLGANEFLRGTIASRLVQAMGRISRGNDDYGVVFLLGDDIGDWITKGNNRSVIPPYTLAQLELGEELTHNIRTIEELDDMVMSVVATQRNQTWADLHTHKIQPYSVTSGKTEETEISPDEEFNTKVALAERKFLEKFWKRQYPQAIGYLEEYQDSVYKQDKALASWHSHWIGYAYLLSGTKAAAERNFDRASKAKQALGCFNVRSDIAYVRPVTSGDTQGGRISIVLSERGNFNYGSFDEMNSRFSPLFAEKSTQFEEALFWLGRYLGFDSSRPDKNTKGRGPDVFWASPEVDILIECKDGKQETSFYSKKEVGQALNHNEWYSEEFPQSERHKKLMIVGPILPAHSTASPGEHIHIWTPSEISQLANRVSTLLYNAYTESNSATYASTLNKMLDEAGLTYMKLFKSLPDRPIKRK
;
A
#
# COMPACT_ATOMS: atom_id res chain seq x y z
N MET A 1 33.40 -7.03 39.31
CA MET A 1 32.98 -5.64 39.05
C MET A 1 32.31 -5.61 37.68
N SER A 2 30.97 -5.57 37.65
CA SER A 2 30.20 -5.45 36.40
C SER A 2 30.16 -3.99 35.98
N PHE A 3 30.57 -3.70 34.75
CA PHE A 3 30.45 -2.36 34.18
C PHE A 3 29.01 -2.11 33.72
N ASP A 4 28.42 -1.05 34.24
CA ASP A 4 27.06 -0.60 33.99
C ASP A 4 27.03 0.33 32.76
N PHE A 5 26.43 -0.15 31.67
CA PHE A 5 26.28 0.57 30.40
C PHE A 5 25.16 1.63 30.40
N SER A 6 24.41 1.77 31.52
CA SER A 6 23.33 2.76 31.60
C SER A 6 23.80 4.22 31.64
N LYS A 7 25.11 4.47 31.84
CA LYS A 7 25.68 5.83 31.89
C LYS A 7 26.06 6.44 30.53
N PHE A 8 25.98 5.69 29.43
CA PHE A 8 26.26 6.22 28.08
C PHE A 8 25.02 6.74 27.33
N PHE A 9 23.82 6.50 27.86
CA PHE A 9 22.59 7.08 27.32
C PHE A 9 22.14 8.26 28.17
N ASN A 10 22.91 9.36 28.12
CA ASN A 10 22.38 10.64 28.60
C ASN A 10 21.67 11.35 27.45
N LYS A 11 20.38 11.61 27.68
CA LYS A 11 19.46 12.33 26.81
C LYS A 11 19.99 13.74 26.55
N THR A 12 20.49 13.97 25.35
CA THR A 12 20.38 15.26 24.68
C THR A 12 19.64 15.05 23.37
N THR A 13 18.37 15.44 23.43
CA THR A 13 17.52 15.79 22.30
C THR A 13 18.26 16.77 21.40
N VAL A 14 18.95 16.25 20.40
CA VAL A 14 19.27 16.96 19.17
C VAL A 14 18.67 16.13 18.05
N SER A 15 17.81 16.76 17.27
CA SER A 15 17.09 16.15 16.16
C SER A 15 18.04 15.32 15.29
N ARG A 16 17.61 14.12 14.91
CA ARG A 16 18.20 13.39 13.78
C ARG A 16 17.79 14.06 12.45
N GLU A 17 17.99 15.36 12.35
CA GLU A 17 18.07 16.10 11.09
C GLU A 17 19.52 16.59 10.97
N LYS A 18 20.42 15.67 10.61
CA LYS A 18 21.64 16.06 9.90
C LYS A 18 21.44 15.59 8.47
N ASN A 19 21.23 16.56 7.58
CA ASN A 19 21.06 16.38 6.14
C ASN A 19 21.84 15.15 5.65
N PRO A 20 21.18 14.10 5.13
CA PRO A 20 21.91 13.06 4.42
C PRO A 20 22.69 13.77 3.31
N ILE A 21 23.95 13.38 3.11
CA ILE A 21 24.77 13.88 2.00
C ILE A 21 23.88 13.95 0.77
N LYS A 22 23.65 15.16 0.23
CA LYS A 22 22.89 15.35 -0.99
C LYS A 22 23.77 14.92 -2.16
N ILE A 23 23.98 13.61 -2.29
CA ILE A 23 24.75 12.98 -3.37
C ILE A 23 24.22 13.49 -4.72
N TYR A 24 22.91 13.72 -4.83
CA TYR A 24 22.19 14.24 -6.01
C TYR A 24 22.81 15.51 -6.62
N ASP A 25 23.25 16.47 -5.78
CA ASP A 25 23.79 17.76 -6.25
C ASP A 25 25.24 17.66 -6.73
N ASN A 26 25.94 16.62 -6.28
CA ASN A 26 27.39 16.44 -6.41
C ASN A 26 27.77 15.21 -7.24
N LEU A 27 26.80 14.56 -7.88
CA LEU A 27 27.09 13.52 -8.85
C LEU A 27 27.94 14.10 -10.00
N PRO A 28 28.86 13.32 -10.56
CA PRO A 28 29.79 13.82 -11.56
C PRO A 28 29.03 14.03 -12.89
N LYS A 29 28.47 15.23 -13.06
CA LYS A 29 27.61 15.65 -14.20
C LYS A 29 28.29 15.55 -15.57
N LYS A 30 29.61 15.33 -15.59
CA LYS A 30 30.40 15.08 -16.80
C LYS A 30 30.19 13.67 -17.38
N TYR A 31 29.51 12.78 -16.67
CA TYR A 31 29.26 11.41 -17.11
C TYR A 31 27.78 11.13 -17.31
N LYS A 32 27.51 10.00 -17.97
CA LYS A 32 26.17 9.41 -18.08
C LYS A 32 25.82 8.64 -16.81
N ILE A 33 24.67 8.95 -16.24
CA ILE A 33 24.19 8.35 -14.99
C ILE A 33 22.79 7.78 -15.21
N LEU A 34 22.65 6.47 -14.97
CA LEU A 34 21.35 5.80 -14.95
C LEU A 34 20.82 5.76 -13.52
N VAL A 35 19.61 6.28 -13.30
CA VAL A 35 18.94 6.23 -12.00
C VAL A 35 17.75 5.29 -12.07
N ILE A 36 17.78 4.23 -11.25
CA ILE A 36 16.68 3.29 -11.05
C ILE A 36 16.12 3.48 -9.65
N SER A 37 15.02 4.23 -9.53
CA SER A 37 14.32 4.42 -8.26
C SER A 37 13.20 3.39 -8.09
N LYS A 38 12.90 2.99 -6.84
CA LYS A 38 11.83 2.01 -6.56
C LYS A 38 10.41 2.42 -6.96
N SER A 39 10.13 3.71 -7.17
CA SER A 39 8.81 4.22 -7.58
C SER A 39 8.90 5.57 -8.27
N ASP A 40 7.87 5.93 -9.04
CA ASP A 40 7.74 7.26 -9.65
C ASP A 40 7.78 8.39 -8.62
N PHE A 41 7.17 8.19 -7.45
CA PHE A 41 7.21 9.17 -6.38
C PHE A 41 8.65 9.45 -5.91
N LYS A 42 9.44 8.40 -5.68
CA LYS A 42 10.86 8.55 -5.33
C LYS A 42 11.68 9.12 -6.49
N ALA A 43 11.30 8.82 -7.73
CA ALA A 43 11.96 9.34 -8.93
C ALA A 43 11.90 10.86 -9.05
N ARG A 44 10.85 11.51 -8.50
CA ARG A 44 10.64 12.97 -8.63
C ARG A 44 11.85 13.80 -8.24
N ARG A 45 12.56 13.43 -7.17
CA ARG A 45 13.76 14.13 -6.71
C ARG A 45 14.94 14.06 -7.69
N TRP A 46 14.90 13.11 -8.63
CA TRP A 46 15.90 12.95 -9.68
C TRP A 46 15.49 13.61 -10.99
N ARG A 47 14.18 13.83 -11.21
CA ARG A 47 13.64 14.43 -12.43
C ARG A 47 14.15 15.85 -12.66
N ASP A 48 14.39 16.60 -11.58
CA ASP A 48 14.94 17.96 -11.66
C ASP A 48 16.37 18.01 -12.21
N HIS A 49 17.08 16.88 -12.20
CA HIS A 49 18.43 16.72 -12.73
C HIS A 49 18.48 15.86 -14.00
N GLU A 50 17.33 15.37 -14.47
CA GLU A 50 17.23 14.54 -15.67
C GLU A 50 17.55 15.35 -16.92
N MET A 51 18.22 14.73 -17.90
CA MET A 51 18.46 15.41 -19.17
C MET A 51 17.14 15.70 -19.90
N THR A 52 17.13 16.78 -20.68
CA THR A 52 15.97 17.10 -21.51
C THR A 52 15.88 16.12 -22.67
N PHE A 53 14.73 15.46 -22.80
CA PHE A 53 14.44 14.53 -23.89
C PHE A 53 13.47 15.15 -24.89
N SER A 54 13.59 14.77 -26.16
CA SER A 54 12.71 15.25 -27.23
C SER A 54 11.33 14.59 -27.22
N SER A 55 11.20 13.46 -26.53
CA SER A 55 10.00 12.63 -26.48
C SER A 55 9.64 12.19 -25.07
N GLU A 56 8.35 11.99 -24.83
CA GLU A 56 7.85 11.33 -23.61
C GLU A 56 7.96 9.79 -23.69
N ASP A 57 8.13 9.22 -24.89
CA ASP A 57 8.29 7.78 -25.08
C ASP A 57 9.60 7.28 -24.46
N PHE A 58 9.49 6.29 -23.58
CA PHE A 58 10.63 5.80 -22.82
C PHE A 58 11.71 5.14 -23.68
N THR A 59 11.32 4.43 -24.74
CA THR A 59 12.28 3.78 -25.65
C THR A 59 13.11 4.84 -26.37
N GLN A 60 12.46 5.92 -26.80
CA GLN A 60 13.15 7.06 -27.42
C GLN A 60 14.08 7.77 -26.42
N LYS A 61 13.66 7.97 -25.16
CA LYS A 61 14.53 8.53 -24.11
C LYS A 61 15.80 7.71 -23.89
N VAL A 62 15.68 6.38 -23.89
CA VAL A 62 16.84 5.48 -23.76
C VAL A 62 17.81 5.67 -24.92
N GLU A 63 17.32 5.76 -26.15
CA GLU A 63 18.17 5.96 -27.33
C GLU A 63 18.81 7.35 -27.39
N GLU A 64 18.11 8.40 -26.97
CA GLU A 64 18.67 9.73 -26.80
C GLU A 64 19.78 9.76 -25.73
N PHE A 65 19.54 9.11 -24.58
CA PHE A 65 20.53 8.98 -23.51
C PHE A 65 21.79 8.24 -23.98
N LYS A 66 21.64 7.16 -24.76
CA LYS A 66 22.77 6.44 -25.35
C LYS A 66 23.64 7.34 -26.24
N LYS A 67 23.02 8.25 -27.00
CA LYS A 67 23.70 9.16 -27.93
C LYS A 67 24.26 10.44 -27.30
N ALA A 68 23.77 10.84 -26.13
CA ALA A 68 24.26 12.02 -25.43
C ALA A 68 25.76 11.90 -25.10
N GLU A 69 26.43 13.00 -24.75
CA GLU A 69 27.81 12.92 -24.20
C GLU A 69 27.78 12.71 -22.68
N ASN A 70 26.85 13.36 -21.99
CA ASN A 70 26.66 13.29 -20.55
C ASN A 70 25.18 13.48 -20.19
N GLY A 71 24.85 13.26 -18.92
CA GLY A 71 23.53 13.56 -18.34
C GLY A 71 22.89 12.38 -17.62
N ILE A 72 21.69 12.60 -17.11
CA ILE A 72 21.00 11.66 -16.21
C ILE A 72 19.72 11.14 -16.88
N LEU A 73 19.50 9.83 -16.85
CA LEU A 73 18.24 9.18 -17.23
C LEU A 73 17.59 8.56 -16.00
N VAL A 74 16.33 8.91 -15.74
CA VAL A 74 15.56 8.42 -14.60
C VAL A 74 14.54 7.38 -15.06
N ALA A 75 14.76 6.13 -14.67
CA ALA A 75 13.99 4.97 -15.07
C ALA A 75 13.29 4.30 -13.86
N PRO A 76 12.17 4.85 -13.39
CA PRO A 76 11.47 4.36 -12.20
C PRO A 76 10.97 2.93 -12.37
N ALA A 77 11.22 2.09 -11.36
CA ALA A 77 10.76 0.70 -11.27
C ALA A 77 11.16 -0.19 -12.46
N ARG A 78 12.17 0.21 -13.24
CA ARG A 78 12.68 -0.51 -14.42
C ARG A 78 13.97 -1.27 -14.08
N PHE A 79 13.89 -2.21 -13.15
CA PHE A 79 15.02 -3.07 -12.76
C PHE A 79 15.39 -4.09 -13.84
N GLU A 80 14.48 -4.38 -14.78
CA GLU A 80 14.65 -5.33 -15.88
C GLU A 80 14.42 -4.66 -17.26
N GLY A 81 14.93 -5.24 -18.34
CA GLY A 81 14.59 -4.84 -19.72
C GLY A 81 15.25 -3.58 -20.29
N MET A 82 16.41 -3.12 -19.79
CA MET A 82 17.23 -2.12 -20.52
C MET A 82 18.69 -2.51 -20.54
N ASP A 83 19.33 -2.23 -21.67
CA ASP A 83 20.69 -2.62 -21.99
C ASP A 83 21.52 -1.36 -22.33
N PHE A 84 22.61 -1.12 -21.58
CA PHE A 84 23.59 -0.06 -21.81
C PHE A 84 25.02 -0.66 -21.91
N PRO A 85 25.60 -0.79 -23.12
CA PRO A 85 26.93 -1.41 -23.28
C PRO A 85 28.09 -0.42 -23.18
N GLY A 86 29.21 -0.81 -22.55
CA GLY A 86 30.48 -0.06 -22.54
C GLY A 86 30.35 1.37 -21.99
N ASP A 87 30.94 2.35 -22.68
CA ASP A 87 30.94 3.78 -22.28
C ASP A 87 29.54 4.44 -22.25
N THR A 88 28.49 3.69 -22.58
CA THR A 88 27.11 4.16 -22.53
C THR A 88 26.66 4.53 -21.11
N CYS A 89 27.14 3.82 -20.07
CA CYS A 89 26.77 4.14 -18.69
C CYS A 89 27.77 3.59 -17.67
N ARG A 90 28.63 4.44 -17.12
CA ARG A 90 29.60 4.07 -16.07
C ARG A 90 29.06 4.25 -14.64
N PHE A 91 27.92 4.93 -14.49
CA PHE A 91 27.32 5.22 -13.20
C PHE A 91 25.89 4.72 -13.12
N LEU A 92 25.63 3.83 -12.17
CA LEU A 92 24.30 3.35 -11.84
C LEU A 92 23.93 3.83 -10.44
N VAL A 93 22.75 4.41 -10.29
CA VAL A 93 22.15 4.70 -8.98
C VAL A 93 20.92 3.83 -8.80
N VAL A 94 20.95 2.95 -7.80
CA VAL A 94 19.78 2.19 -7.35
C VAL A 94 19.23 2.87 -6.10
N ASP A 95 18.07 3.51 -6.23
CA ASP A 95 17.43 4.26 -5.16
C ASP A 95 16.25 3.49 -4.56
N GLY A 96 16.57 2.76 -3.49
CA GLY A 96 15.69 1.92 -2.71
C GLY A 96 15.58 0.49 -3.22
N LEU A 97 14.96 -0.36 -2.40
CA LEU A 97 14.91 -1.80 -2.64
C LEU A 97 13.92 -2.15 -3.78
N PRO A 98 14.26 -3.08 -4.71
CA PRO A 98 13.42 -3.47 -5.84
C PRO A 98 12.28 -4.43 -5.43
N THR A 99 11.40 -3.94 -4.54
CA THR A 99 10.32 -4.70 -3.88
C THR A 99 9.14 -5.11 -4.77
N GLY A 100 9.21 -4.86 -6.07
CA GLY A 100 8.21 -5.27 -7.06
C GLY A 100 7.51 -4.12 -7.78
N THR A 101 7.21 -4.36 -9.05
CA THR A 101 6.52 -3.40 -9.93
C THR A 101 5.01 -3.54 -9.82
N GLY A 102 4.51 -4.79 -9.76
CA GLY A 102 3.09 -5.13 -9.70
C GLY A 102 2.44 -5.01 -8.32
N HIS A 103 1.12 -4.81 -8.30
CA HIS A 103 0.33 -4.71 -7.06
C HIS A 103 0.39 -5.99 -6.21
N MET A 104 0.41 -7.16 -6.85
CA MET A 104 0.48 -8.45 -6.16
C MET A 104 1.81 -8.59 -5.40
N GLU A 105 2.95 -8.37 -6.05
CA GLU A 105 4.25 -8.43 -5.37
C GLU A 105 4.37 -7.41 -4.24
N LYS A 106 3.90 -6.17 -4.48
CA LYS A 106 3.84 -5.13 -3.45
C LYS A 106 2.99 -5.56 -2.26
N PHE A 107 1.88 -6.24 -2.51
CA PHE A 107 1.05 -6.82 -1.45
C PHE A 107 1.82 -7.91 -0.71
N LEU A 108 2.36 -8.92 -1.40
CA LEU A 108 3.08 -10.02 -0.79
C LEU A 108 4.26 -9.52 0.07
N TRP A 109 4.99 -8.53 -0.41
CA TRP A 109 6.11 -7.91 0.31
C TRP A 109 5.63 -7.11 1.54
N LYS A 110 4.71 -6.17 1.36
CA LYS A 110 4.29 -5.27 2.44
C LYS A 110 3.45 -5.97 3.51
N LYS A 111 2.66 -6.98 3.11
CA LYS A 111 1.64 -7.59 3.96
C LYS A 111 2.04 -8.96 4.49
N LEU A 112 2.81 -9.73 3.74
CA LEU A 112 3.30 -11.03 4.22
C LEU A 112 4.72 -10.96 4.79
N GLY A 113 5.48 -9.90 4.46
CA GLY A 113 6.78 -9.58 5.05
C GLY A 113 7.96 -10.01 4.16
N ALA A 114 9.15 -10.09 4.76
CA ALA A 114 10.35 -10.59 4.10
C ALA A 114 10.23 -12.10 3.90
N ASN A 115 9.52 -12.49 2.84
CA ASN A 115 9.25 -13.88 2.52
C ASN A 115 10.49 -14.53 1.90
N GLU A 116 10.73 -15.79 2.20
CA GLU A 116 11.89 -16.52 1.70
C GLU A 116 11.86 -16.57 0.17
N PHE A 117 10.67 -16.78 -0.40
CA PHE A 117 10.45 -16.86 -1.84
C PHE A 117 10.66 -15.54 -2.60
N LEU A 118 10.51 -14.37 -1.95
CA LEU A 118 10.74 -13.08 -2.59
C LEU A 118 12.21 -12.64 -2.54
N ARG A 119 13.02 -13.21 -1.65
CA ARG A 119 14.44 -12.86 -1.51
C ARG A 119 15.20 -13.11 -2.81
N GLY A 120 15.02 -14.29 -3.42
CA GLY A 120 15.66 -14.64 -4.69
C GLY A 120 15.25 -13.70 -5.83
N THR A 121 13.97 -13.27 -5.84
CA THR A 121 13.49 -12.30 -6.84
C THR A 121 14.17 -10.94 -6.69
N ILE A 122 14.30 -10.44 -5.45
CA ILE A 122 14.98 -9.18 -5.16
C ILE A 122 16.48 -9.27 -5.47
N ALA A 123 17.13 -10.36 -5.07
CA ALA A 123 18.54 -10.62 -5.37
C ALA A 123 18.77 -10.63 -6.88
N SER A 124 17.94 -11.36 -7.64
CA SER A 124 18.01 -11.39 -9.09
C SER A 124 17.86 -10.00 -9.71
N ARG A 125 16.91 -9.18 -9.24
CA ARG A 125 16.75 -7.79 -9.73
C ARG A 125 17.94 -6.90 -9.42
N LEU A 126 18.55 -7.06 -8.23
CA LEU A 126 19.76 -6.32 -7.88
C LEU A 126 20.94 -6.72 -8.77
N VAL A 127 21.15 -8.03 -8.95
CA VAL A 127 22.19 -8.59 -9.83
C VAL A 127 21.98 -8.13 -11.27
N GLN A 128 20.75 -8.19 -11.77
CA GLN A 128 20.40 -7.72 -13.11
C GLN A 128 20.59 -6.20 -13.26
N ALA A 129 20.27 -5.41 -12.23
CA ALA A 129 20.52 -3.98 -12.24
C ALA A 129 22.02 -3.69 -12.32
N MET A 130 22.84 -4.34 -11.48
CA MET A 130 24.30 -4.18 -11.46
C MET A 130 24.96 -4.67 -12.75
N GLY A 131 24.51 -5.81 -13.29
CA GLY A 131 25.02 -6.40 -14.54
C GLY A 131 24.75 -5.55 -15.79
N ARG A 132 23.97 -4.48 -15.70
CA ARG A 132 23.78 -3.54 -16.81
C ARG A 132 25.04 -2.75 -17.14
N ILE A 133 25.83 -2.41 -16.12
CA ILE A 133 27.03 -1.56 -16.24
C ILE A 133 28.34 -2.36 -16.11
N SER A 134 28.26 -3.67 -15.92
CA SER A 134 29.44 -4.53 -15.75
C SER A 134 29.20 -5.82 -16.54
N ARG A 135 29.79 -5.90 -17.74
CA ARG A 135 29.58 -7.03 -18.68
C ARG A 135 30.82 -7.85 -19.01
N GLY A 136 31.99 -7.44 -18.53
CA GLY A 136 33.24 -8.14 -18.80
C GLY A 136 34.42 -7.49 -18.09
N ASN A 137 35.60 -8.11 -18.23
CA ASN A 137 36.83 -7.70 -17.52
C ASN A 137 37.35 -6.31 -17.92
N ASP A 138 36.90 -5.77 -19.05
CA ASP A 138 37.30 -4.44 -19.54
C ASP A 138 36.29 -3.34 -19.19
N ASP A 139 35.12 -3.69 -18.67
CA ASP A 139 34.03 -2.76 -18.34
C ASP A 139 34.10 -2.39 -16.85
N TYR A 140 34.04 -1.10 -16.55
CA TYR A 140 34.14 -0.58 -15.18
C TYR A 140 33.11 0.51 -14.93
N GLY A 141 32.61 0.52 -13.71
CA GLY A 141 31.60 1.49 -13.30
C GLY A 141 31.39 1.48 -11.80
N VAL A 142 30.66 2.49 -11.34
CA VAL A 142 30.30 2.65 -9.94
C VAL A 142 28.79 2.48 -9.81
N VAL A 143 28.39 1.58 -8.90
CA VAL A 143 26.99 1.42 -8.49
C VAL A 143 26.79 2.09 -7.14
N PHE A 144 25.92 3.09 -7.07
CA PHE A 144 25.45 3.68 -5.83
C PHE A 144 24.16 2.98 -5.39
N LEU A 145 24.20 2.35 -4.21
CA LEU A 145 23.01 1.78 -3.57
C LEU A 145 22.53 2.73 -2.48
N LEU A 146 21.39 3.38 -2.70
CA LEU A 146 20.88 4.44 -1.84
C LEU A 146 19.57 4.04 -1.16
N GLY A 147 19.49 4.27 0.15
CA GLY A 147 18.27 4.12 0.95
C GLY A 147 18.40 3.08 2.07
N ASP A 148 17.77 3.38 3.21
CA ASP A 148 17.81 2.51 4.39
C ASP A 148 17.20 1.13 4.09
N ASP A 149 16.20 1.06 3.20
CA ASP A 149 15.54 -0.18 2.82
C ASP A 149 16.45 -1.16 2.05
N ILE A 150 17.33 -0.65 1.19
CA ILE A 150 18.31 -1.48 0.49
C ILE A 150 19.50 -1.83 1.40
N GLY A 151 19.96 -0.89 2.23
CA GLY A 151 21.02 -1.12 3.22
C GLY A 151 20.63 -2.19 4.26
N ASP A 152 19.45 -2.05 4.86
CA ASP A 152 18.90 -3.03 5.81
C ASP A 152 18.69 -4.41 5.18
N TRP A 153 18.42 -4.47 3.87
CA TRP A 153 18.22 -5.74 3.19
C TRP A 153 19.54 -6.44 2.90
N ILE A 154 20.53 -5.71 2.37
CA ILE A 154 21.85 -6.26 2.01
C ILE A 154 22.64 -6.67 3.26
N THR A 155 22.47 -6.00 4.39
CA THR A 155 23.20 -6.32 5.64
C THR A 155 22.67 -7.55 6.38
N LYS A 156 21.47 -8.05 6.04
CA LYS A 156 20.90 -9.26 6.67
C LYS A 156 21.53 -10.52 6.09
N GLY A 157 22.14 -11.35 6.95
CA GLY A 157 22.81 -12.59 6.54
C GLY A 157 21.94 -13.53 5.70
N ASN A 158 20.67 -13.68 6.08
CA ASN A 158 19.66 -14.47 5.35
C ASN A 158 19.33 -13.97 3.93
N ASN A 159 19.64 -12.72 3.61
CA ASN A 159 19.50 -12.16 2.26
C ASN A 159 20.82 -12.24 1.49
N ARG A 160 21.96 -12.07 2.18
CA ARG A 160 23.29 -12.25 1.58
C ARG A 160 23.48 -13.65 1.01
N SER A 161 22.91 -14.67 1.66
CA SER A 161 23.01 -16.07 1.23
C SER A 161 22.38 -16.36 -0.14
N VAL A 162 21.48 -15.50 -0.64
CA VAL A 162 20.86 -15.66 -1.97
C VAL A 162 21.50 -14.78 -3.04
N ILE A 163 22.51 -13.98 -2.68
CA ILE A 163 23.27 -13.15 -3.63
C ILE A 163 24.41 -14.02 -4.19
N PRO A 164 24.61 -14.03 -5.53
CA PRO A 164 25.73 -14.77 -6.12
C PRO A 164 27.08 -14.35 -5.51
N PRO A 165 28.02 -15.28 -5.29
CA PRO A 165 29.31 -14.98 -4.65
C PRO A 165 30.06 -13.81 -5.29
N TYR A 166 30.02 -13.72 -6.62
CA TYR A 166 30.63 -12.63 -7.38
C TYR A 166 30.06 -11.26 -7.00
N THR A 167 28.73 -11.12 -6.97
CA THR A 167 28.06 -9.87 -6.59
C THR A 167 28.23 -9.57 -5.10
N LEU A 168 28.24 -10.61 -4.25
CA LEU A 168 28.47 -10.44 -2.82
C LEU A 168 29.86 -9.87 -2.55
N ALA A 169 30.90 -10.39 -3.20
CA ALA A 169 32.26 -9.88 -3.07
C ALA A 169 32.36 -8.39 -3.49
N GLN A 170 31.62 -7.97 -4.52
CA GLN A 170 31.56 -6.57 -4.94
C GLN A 170 30.89 -5.68 -3.89
N LEU A 171 29.82 -6.16 -3.26
CA LEU A 171 29.13 -5.44 -2.18
C LEU A 171 30.03 -5.30 -0.95
N GLU A 172 30.71 -6.38 -0.55
CA GLU A 172 31.64 -6.39 0.58
C GLU A 172 32.82 -5.44 0.35
N LEU A 173 33.38 -5.43 -0.87
CA LEU A 173 34.42 -4.46 -1.26
C LEU A 173 33.90 -3.02 -1.18
N GLY A 174 32.67 -2.76 -1.64
CA GLY A 174 32.04 -1.45 -1.53
C GLY A 174 31.82 -1.00 -0.08
N GLU A 175 31.39 -1.91 0.80
CA GLU A 175 31.26 -1.67 2.25
C GLU A 175 32.62 -1.36 2.89
N GLU A 176 33.68 -2.10 2.54
CA GLU A 176 35.05 -1.88 3.02
C GLU A 176 35.58 -0.50 2.60
N LEU A 177 35.41 -0.11 1.34
CA LEU A 177 35.90 1.15 0.79
C LEU A 177 35.15 2.37 1.34
N THR A 178 33.86 2.22 1.63
CA THR A 178 33.02 3.34 2.12
C THR A 178 33.00 3.48 3.64
N HIS A 179 33.52 2.50 4.39
CA HIS A 179 33.44 2.45 5.86
C HIS A 179 33.95 3.73 6.57
N ASN A 180 35.01 4.31 6.04
CA ASN A 180 35.71 5.46 6.63
C ASN A 180 35.39 6.80 5.96
N ILE A 181 34.56 6.82 4.91
CA ILE A 181 34.21 8.04 4.18
C ILE A 181 33.23 8.86 5.03
N ARG A 182 33.57 10.12 5.27
CA ARG A 182 32.79 11.07 6.08
C ARG A 182 32.40 12.34 5.32
N THR A 183 33.07 12.64 4.20
CA THR A 183 32.84 13.87 3.41
C THR A 183 32.48 13.56 1.95
N ILE A 184 31.97 14.56 1.22
CA ILE A 184 31.62 14.43 -0.21
C ILE A 184 32.88 14.36 -1.06
N GLU A 185 33.90 15.12 -0.67
CA GLU A 185 35.18 15.21 -1.33
C GLU A 185 35.90 13.85 -1.28
N GLU A 186 35.90 13.18 -0.13
CA GLU A 186 36.43 11.81 0.01
C GLU A 186 35.68 10.80 -0.88
N LEU A 187 34.35 10.96 -1.02
CA LEU A 187 33.55 10.12 -1.90
C LEU A 187 33.87 10.38 -3.38
N ASP A 188 34.03 11.64 -3.77
CA ASP A 188 34.39 12.02 -5.13
C ASP A 188 35.78 11.50 -5.50
N ASP A 189 36.77 11.65 -4.60
CA ASP A 189 38.12 11.11 -4.79
C ASP A 189 38.11 9.59 -4.97
N MET A 190 37.34 8.87 -4.15
CA MET A 190 37.16 7.41 -4.29
C MET A 190 36.55 7.07 -5.65
N VAL A 191 35.46 7.73 -6.03
CA VAL A 191 34.75 7.49 -7.29
C VAL A 191 35.66 7.77 -8.49
N MET A 192 36.40 8.87 -8.44
CA MET A 192 37.33 9.26 -9.50
C MET A 192 38.51 8.29 -9.58
N SER A 193 38.95 7.70 -8.47
CA SER A 193 39.98 6.64 -8.49
C SER A 193 39.57 5.38 -9.26
N VAL A 194 38.26 5.10 -9.33
CA VAL A 194 37.69 3.96 -10.07
C VAL A 194 37.46 4.29 -11.55
N VAL A 195 37.05 5.53 -11.86
CA VAL A 195 36.58 5.92 -13.20
C VAL A 195 37.63 6.66 -14.05
N ALA A 196 38.73 7.13 -13.43
CA ALA A 196 39.78 7.86 -14.14
C ALA A 196 40.39 7.06 -15.31
N THR A 197 40.65 7.78 -16.41
CA THR A 197 41.06 7.27 -17.72
C THR A 197 42.41 6.54 -17.77
N GLN A 198 43.28 6.75 -16.78
CA GLN A 198 44.45 5.90 -16.58
C GLN A 198 44.06 4.82 -15.58
N ARG A 199 43.89 3.57 -16.03
CA ARG A 199 43.61 2.41 -15.17
C ARG A 199 44.54 2.49 -13.96
N ASN A 200 43.97 2.84 -12.81
CA ASN A 200 44.72 2.84 -11.58
C ASN A 200 45.14 1.39 -11.33
N GLN A 201 46.43 1.10 -11.49
CA GLN A 201 46.95 -0.26 -11.39
C GLN A 201 46.62 -0.88 -10.03
N THR A 202 46.57 -0.05 -8.98
CA THR A 202 46.12 -0.44 -7.64
C THR A 202 44.66 -0.90 -7.60
N TRP A 203 43.76 -0.27 -8.37
CA TRP A 203 42.36 -0.70 -8.46
C TRP A 203 42.21 -2.02 -9.22
N ALA A 204 42.95 -2.17 -10.32
CA ALA A 204 42.98 -3.42 -11.09
C ALA A 204 43.49 -4.59 -10.22
N ASP A 205 44.57 -4.38 -9.47
CA ASP A 205 45.14 -5.38 -8.57
C ASP A 205 44.18 -5.74 -7.42
N LEU A 206 43.52 -4.73 -6.82
CA LEU A 206 42.52 -4.94 -5.76
C LEU A 206 41.33 -5.76 -6.27
N HIS A 207 40.80 -5.42 -7.44
CA HIS A 207 39.70 -6.15 -8.07
C HIS A 207 40.11 -7.58 -8.43
N THR A 208 41.31 -7.78 -8.99
CA THR A 208 41.87 -9.11 -9.27
C THR A 208 42.02 -9.95 -8.00
N HIS A 209 42.45 -9.36 -6.88
CA HIS A 209 42.65 -10.13 -5.65
C HIS A 209 41.35 -10.46 -4.92
N LYS A 210 40.41 -9.50 -4.84
CA LYS A 210 39.18 -9.63 -4.02
C LYS A 210 37.97 -10.18 -4.77
N ILE A 211 37.86 -9.94 -6.10
CA ILE A 211 36.66 -10.24 -6.89
C ILE A 211 36.88 -11.39 -7.88
N GLN A 212 38.02 -11.42 -8.57
CA GLN A 212 38.31 -12.43 -9.60
C GLN A 212 38.23 -13.90 -9.12
N PRO A 213 38.57 -14.26 -7.85
CA PRO A 213 38.39 -15.63 -7.35
C PRO A 213 36.95 -16.14 -7.41
N TYR A 214 35.97 -15.23 -7.40
CA TYR A 214 34.54 -15.55 -7.44
C TYR A 214 33.93 -15.41 -8.84
N SER A 215 34.73 -15.07 -9.86
CA SER A 215 34.26 -15.02 -11.24
C SER A 215 34.01 -16.42 -11.79
N VAL A 216 32.97 -16.56 -12.61
CA VAL A 216 32.57 -17.79 -13.31
C VAL A 216 33.71 -18.37 -14.15
N THR A 217 34.68 -17.54 -14.56
CA THR A 217 35.86 -17.94 -15.35
C THR A 217 37.01 -18.55 -14.54
N SER A 218 37.01 -18.41 -13.21
CA SER A 218 38.19 -18.65 -12.36
C SER A 218 38.10 -19.90 -11.48
N GLY A 219 36.93 -20.53 -11.37
CA GLY A 219 36.67 -21.62 -10.44
C GLY A 219 35.94 -22.77 -11.12
N LYS A 220 36.46 -23.97 -10.91
CA LYS A 220 35.96 -25.28 -11.35
C LYS A 220 34.43 -25.32 -11.40
N THR A 221 33.90 -25.88 -12.49
CA THR A 221 32.61 -26.57 -12.50
C THR A 221 32.67 -27.72 -11.49
N GLU A 222 32.61 -27.40 -10.20
CA GLU A 222 31.99 -28.32 -9.27
C GLU A 222 30.53 -28.33 -9.71
N GLU A 223 30.09 -29.48 -10.25
CA GLU A 223 28.68 -29.83 -10.35
C GLU A 223 28.08 -29.44 -8.99
N THR A 224 27.38 -28.31 -8.97
CA THR A 224 26.88 -27.75 -7.73
C THR A 224 25.77 -28.72 -7.34
N GLU A 225 26.05 -29.62 -6.40
CA GLU A 225 25.03 -30.52 -5.86
C GLU A 225 23.86 -29.63 -5.45
N ILE A 226 22.73 -29.79 -6.16
CA ILE A 226 21.53 -29.01 -5.90
C ILE A 226 21.22 -29.18 -4.43
N SER A 227 21.23 -28.07 -3.69
CA SER A 227 21.00 -28.16 -2.25
C SER A 227 19.62 -28.78 -1.99
N PRO A 228 19.44 -29.56 -0.91
CA PRO A 228 18.12 -30.10 -0.55
C PRO A 228 17.02 -29.02 -0.49
N ASP A 229 17.40 -27.80 -0.11
CA ASP A 229 16.51 -26.63 -0.08
C ASP A 229 16.11 -26.16 -1.49
N GLU A 230 17.03 -26.14 -2.46
CA GLU A 230 16.73 -25.82 -3.86
C GLU A 230 15.85 -26.89 -4.51
N GLU A 231 16.11 -28.17 -4.24
CA GLU A 231 15.28 -29.26 -4.74
C GLU A 231 13.85 -29.15 -4.19
N PHE A 232 13.72 -28.86 -2.89
CA PHE A 232 12.44 -28.63 -2.24
C PHE A 232 11.70 -27.41 -2.83
N ASN A 233 12.38 -26.27 -2.95
CA ASN A 233 11.81 -25.05 -3.53
C ASN A 233 11.35 -25.27 -4.98
N THR A 234 12.09 -26.06 -5.76
CA THR A 234 11.72 -26.44 -7.13
C THR A 234 10.43 -27.26 -7.15
N LYS A 235 10.28 -28.23 -6.23
CA LYS A 235 9.04 -29.03 -6.10
C LYS A 235 7.84 -28.16 -5.73
N VAL A 236 8.02 -27.21 -4.81
CA VAL A 236 6.97 -26.25 -4.41
C VAL A 236 6.56 -25.37 -5.59
N ALA A 237 7.51 -24.81 -6.35
CA ALA A 237 7.21 -24.00 -7.53
C ALA A 237 6.48 -24.81 -8.62
N LEU A 238 6.84 -26.09 -8.81
CA LEU A 238 6.13 -26.99 -9.72
C LEU A 238 4.68 -27.26 -9.25
N ALA A 239 4.47 -27.40 -7.95
CA ALA A 239 3.14 -27.57 -7.36
C ALA A 239 2.27 -26.32 -7.55
N GLU A 240 2.81 -25.11 -7.34
CA GLU A 240 2.11 -23.85 -7.61
C GLU A 240 1.69 -23.73 -9.07
N ARG A 241 2.59 -24.06 -10.00
CA ARG A 241 2.28 -24.06 -11.44
C ARG A 241 1.14 -25.02 -11.77
N LYS A 242 1.19 -26.25 -11.23
CA LYS A 242 0.15 -27.28 -11.45
C LYS A 242 -1.17 -26.87 -10.80
N PHE A 243 -1.15 -26.26 -9.61
CA PHE A 243 -2.32 -25.66 -8.98
C PHE A 243 -2.96 -24.65 -9.91
N LEU A 244 -2.21 -23.66 -10.39
CA LEU A 244 -2.72 -22.61 -11.28
C LEU A 244 -3.30 -23.19 -12.57
N GLU A 245 -2.63 -24.16 -13.18
CA GLU A 245 -3.10 -24.82 -14.40
C GLU A 245 -4.48 -25.49 -14.18
N LYS A 246 -4.63 -26.25 -13.09
CA LYS A 246 -5.90 -26.92 -12.76
C LYS A 246 -6.97 -25.96 -12.30
N PHE A 247 -6.59 -24.95 -11.52
CA PHE A 247 -7.47 -23.89 -11.05
C PHE A 247 -8.08 -23.13 -12.23
N TRP A 248 -7.27 -22.78 -13.24
CA TRP A 248 -7.72 -22.12 -14.46
C TRP A 248 -8.71 -22.97 -15.26
N LYS A 249 -8.51 -24.29 -15.28
CA LYS A 249 -9.43 -25.27 -15.88
C LYS A 249 -10.68 -25.55 -15.02
N ARG A 250 -10.87 -24.84 -13.90
CA ARG A 250 -11.95 -25.03 -12.90
C ARG A 250 -11.96 -26.43 -12.26
N GLN A 251 -10.83 -27.13 -12.30
CA GLN A 251 -10.64 -28.45 -11.69
C GLN A 251 -10.19 -28.28 -10.23
N TYR A 252 -11.02 -27.62 -9.41
CA TYR A 252 -10.63 -27.17 -8.07
C TYR A 252 -10.14 -28.30 -7.14
N PRO A 253 -10.78 -29.49 -7.06
CA PRO A 253 -10.29 -30.57 -6.20
C PRO A 253 -8.87 -31.05 -6.57
N GLN A 254 -8.55 -31.12 -7.87
CA GLN A 254 -7.21 -31.49 -8.34
C GLN A 254 -6.20 -30.37 -8.07
N ALA A 255 -6.61 -29.11 -8.23
CA ALA A 255 -5.76 -27.96 -7.92
C ALA A 255 -5.34 -27.99 -6.45
N ILE A 256 -6.31 -28.09 -5.55
CA ILE A 256 -6.11 -28.13 -4.09
C ILE A 256 -5.06 -29.17 -3.69
N GLY A 257 -5.19 -30.40 -4.22
CA GLY A 257 -4.27 -31.50 -3.88
C GLY A 257 -2.80 -31.17 -4.14
N TYR A 258 -2.48 -30.38 -5.18
CA TYR A 258 -1.09 -30.00 -5.45
C TYR A 258 -0.49 -29.07 -4.39
N LEU A 259 -1.26 -28.13 -3.84
CA LEU A 259 -0.75 -27.26 -2.77
C LEU A 259 -0.80 -27.95 -1.40
N GLU A 260 -1.83 -28.76 -1.12
CA GLU A 260 -1.96 -29.50 0.15
C GLU A 260 -0.81 -30.49 0.34
N GLU A 261 -0.32 -31.14 -0.73
CA GLU A 261 0.80 -32.08 -0.70
C GLU A 261 2.06 -31.51 -0.01
N TYR A 262 2.35 -30.22 -0.23
CA TYR A 262 3.56 -29.57 0.30
C TYR A 262 3.29 -28.64 1.49
N GLN A 263 2.02 -28.42 1.86
CA GLN A 263 1.60 -27.35 2.77
C GLN A 263 2.33 -27.38 4.12
N ASP A 264 2.43 -28.55 4.76
CA ASP A 264 3.06 -28.68 6.07
C ASP A 264 4.58 -28.51 6.03
N SER A 265 5.22 -28.96 4.95
CA SER A 265 6.66 -28.75 4.72
C SER A 265 6.96 -27.27 4.47
N VAL A 266 6.15 -26.59 3.65
CA VAL A 266 6.29 -25.14 3.42
C VAL A 266 6.04 -24.37 4.72
N TYR A 267 5.10 -24.78 5.58
CA TYR A 267 4.87 -24.13 6.88
C TYR A 267 6.09 -24.14 7.81
N LYS A 268 6.95 -25.17 7.72
CA LYS A 268 8.17 -25.28 8.52
C LYS A 268 9.26 -24.33 8.02
N GLN A 269 9.33 -24.10 6.71
CA GLN A 269 10.36 -23.29 6.07
C GLN A 269 9.92 -21.83 5.87
N ASP A 270 8.82 -21.61 5.15
CA ASP A 270 8.26 -20.28 4.86
C ASP A 270 6.78 -20.20 5.26
N LYS A 271 6.56 -19.76 6.51
CA LYS A 271 5.19 -19.53 7.03
C LYS A 271 4.39 -18.54 6.18
N ALA A 272 5.04 -17.57 5.54
CA ALA A 272 4.33 -16.58 4.74
C ALA A 272 3.82 -17.19 3.43
N LEU A 273 4.67 -17.96 2.74
CA LEU A 273 4.27 -18.72 1.56
C LEU A 273 3.18 -19.75 1.88
N ALA A 274 3.33 -20.48 2.99
CA ALA A 274 2.33 -21.46 3.40
C ALA A 274 0.97 -20.82 3.72
N SER A 275 0.98 -19.61 4.28
CA SER A 275 -0.25 -18.84 4.53
C SER A 275 -0.89 -18.37 3.23
N TRP A 276 -0.07 -17.96 2.25
CA TRP A 276 -0.54 -17.62 0.91
C TRP A 276 -1.17 -18.82 0.19
N HIS A 277 -0.53 -19.99 0.27
CA HIS A 277 -1.10 -21.25 -0.25
C HIS A 277 -2.41 -21.58 0.44
N SER A 278 -2.48 -21.45 1.76
CA SER A 278 -3.71 -21.69 2.54
C SER A 278 -4.85 -20.77 2.09
N HIS A 279 -4.56 -19.51 1.77
CA HIS A 279 -5.58 -18.60 1.21
C HIS A 279 -6.09 -19.09 -0.15
N TRP A 280 -5.21 -19.51 -1.06
CA TRP A 280 -5.60 -20.05 -2.37
C TRP A 280 -6.34 -21.38 -2.30
N ILE A 281 -5.92 -22.28 -1.40
CA ILE A 281 -6.63 -23.52 -1.10
C ILE A 281 -8.05 -23.19 -0.58
N GLY A 282 -8.17 -22.24 0.35
CA GLY A 282 -9.45 -21.78 0.86
C GLY A 282 -10.36 -21.24 -0.25
N TYR A 283 -9.80 -20.43 -1.15
CA TYR A 283 -10.54 -19.91 -2.30
C TYR A 283 -10.97 -21.00 -3.29
N ALA A 284 -10.12 -21.99 -3.55
CA ALA A 284 -10.48 -23.13 -4.39
C ALA A 284 -11.61 -23.98 -3.75
N TYR A 285 -11.57 -24.22 -2.44
CA TYR A 285 -12.66 -24.89 -1.72
C TYR A 285 -13.96 -24.09 -1.74
N LEU A 286 -13.87 -22.76 -1.68
CA LEU A 286 -15.04 -21.88 -1.78
C LEU A 286 -15.71 -22.04 -3.16
N LEU A 287 -14.92 -22.03 -4.23
CA LEU A 287 -15.39 -22.20 -5.60
C LEU A 287 -15.91 -23.62 -5.88
N SER A 288 -15.41 -24.63 -5.15
CA SER A 288 -15.94 -26.01 -5.22
C SER A 288 -17.21 -26.23 -4.39
N GLY A 289 -17.69 -25.22 -3.65
CA GLY A 289 -18.87 -25.30 -2.79
C GLY A 289 -18.62 -25.86 -1.38
N THR A 290 -17.37 -26.15 -1.01
CA THR A 290 -17.00 -26.77 0.27
C THR A 290 -16.68 -25.72 1.33
N LYS A 291 -17.71 -24.97 1.77
CA LYS A 291 -17.56 -23.79 2.66
C LYS A 291 -16.77 -24.05 3.95
N ALA A 292 -17.03 -25.16 4.65
CA ALA A 292 -16.31 -25.47 5.91
C ALA A 292 -14.81 -25.74 5.69
N ALA A 293 -14.41 -26.26 4.54
CA ALA A 293 -12.99 -26.42 4.19
C ALA A 293 -12.36 -25.09 3.78
N ALA A 294 -13.13 -24.22 3.12
CA ALA A 294 -12.73 -22.85 2.79
C ALA A 294 -12.45 -22.04 4.07
N GLU A 295 -13.40 -22.02 5.00
CA GLU A 295 -13.31 -21.36 6.31
C GLU A 295 -12.04 -21.75 7.06
N ARG A 296 -11.81 -23.06 7.24
CA ARG A 296 -10.62 -23.58 7.93
C ARG A 296 -9.32 -23.08 7.31
N ASN A 297 -9.24 -23.04 5.98
CA ASN A 297 -8.04 -22.63 5.27
C ASN A 297 -7.82 -21.10 5.31
N PHE A 298 -8.89 -20.31 5.20
CA PHE A 298 -8.80 -18.86 5.38
C PHE A 298 -8.42 -18.49 6.82
N ASP A 299 -8.96 -19.18 7.82
CA ASP A 299 -8.56 -18.99 9.22
C ASP A 299 -7.12 -19.42 9.48
N ARG A 300 -6.67 -20.52 8.85
CA ARG A 300 -5.27 -20.95 8.92
C ARG A 300 -4.34 -19.89 8.32
N ALA A 301 -4.72 -19.30 7.18
CA ALA A 301 -3.98 -18.22 6.53
C ALA A 301 -3.94 -16.95 7.39
N SER A 302 -5.08 -16.50 7.92
CA SER A 302 -5.20 -15.26 8.68
C SER A 302 -4.51 -15.31 10.04
N LYS A 303 -4.56 -16.47 10.73
CA LYS A 303 -3.85 -16.68 12.01
C LYS A 303 -2.34 -16.51 11.87
N ALA A 304 -1.78 -16.94 10.74
CA ALA A 304 -0.36 -16.81 10.46
C ALA A 304 -0.01 -15.44 9.84
N LYS A 305 -0.89 -14.88 9.00
CA LYS A 305 -0.74 -13.56 8.37
C LYS A 305 -2.08 -12.85 8.30
N GLN A 306 -2.34 -11.97 9.28
CA GLN A 306 -3.62 -11.25 9.43
C GLN A 306 -4.07 -10.50 8.16
N ALA A 307 -3.12 -10.00 7.37
CA ALA A 307 -3.40 -9.26 6.16
C ALA A 307 -4.08 -10.07 5.04
N LEU A 308 -4.09 -11.41 5.13
CA LEU A 308 -4.82 -12.29 4.20
C LEU A 308 -6.33 -12.33 4.49
N GLY A 309 -6.76 -11.80 5.64
CA GLY A 309 -8.16 -11.72 6.06
C GLY A 309 -8.73 -13.08 6.49
N CYS A 310 -9.68 -13.06 7.42
CA CYS A 310 -10.49 -14.23 7.75
C CYS A 310 -11.69 -14.31 6.80
N PHE A 311 -12.19 -15.52 6.57
CA PHE A 311 -13.45 -15.70 5.88
C PHE A 311 -14.59 -15.42 6.84
N ASN A 312 -14.99 -14.15 6.92
CA ASN A 312 -16.30 -13.83 7.44
C ASN A 312 -17.31 -14.23 6.37
N VAL A 313 -17.87 -15.44 6.50
CA VAL A 313 -19.28 -15.59 6.14
C VAL A 313 -20.03 -14.67 7.09
N ARG A 314 -20.12 -13.38 6.76
CA ARG A 314 -21.40 -12.74 6.98
C ARG A 314 -22.34 -13.56 6.12
N SER A 315 -23.10 -14.41 6.78
CA SER A 315 -24.30 -14.96 6.19
C SER A 315 -24.99 -13.81 5.46
N ASP A 316 -25.48 -14.06 4.25
CA ASP A 316 -26.41 -13.18 3.54
C ASP A 316 -27.75 -13.11 4.30
N ILE A 317 -27.66 -12.68 5.56
CA ILE A 317 -28.73 -12.23 6.41
C ILE A 317 -28.28 -10.82 6.74
N ALA A 318 -29.02 -9.84 6.22
CA ALA A 318 -28.98 -8.48 6.72
C ALA A 318 -29.37 -8.50 8.20
N TYR A 319 -28.44 -8.89 9.06
CA TYR A 319 -28.57 -8.75 10.50
C TYR A 319 -28.07 -7.35 10.81
N VAL A 320 -29.00 -6.40 10.83
CA VAL A 320 -28.83 -5.17 11.58
C VAL A 320 -28.60 -5.59 13.01
N ARG A 321 -27.36 -5.48 13.52
CA ARG A 321 -27.13 -5.67 14.96
C ARG A 321 -28.01 -4.63 15.65
N PRO A 322 -28.86 -5.01 16.63
CA PRO A 322 -29.41 -4.02 17.55
C PRO A 322 -28.22 -3.26 18.10
N VAL A 323 -28.22 -1.93 17.96
CA VAL A 323 -27.19 -1.09 18.54
C VAL A 323 -27.27 -1.28 20.06
N THR A 324 -26.37 -2.08 20.63
CA THR A 324 -26.37 -2.40 22.05
C THR A 324 -25.98 -1.17 22.85
N SER A 325 -26.82 -0.82 23.82
CA SER A 325 -26.56 0.18 24.86
C SER A 325 -25.34 -0.25 25.69
N GLY A 326 -24.18 0.36 25.41
CA GLY A 326 -22.92 0.08 26.11
C GLY A 326 -21.66 0.54 25.36
N ASP A 327 -21.70 0.61 24.02
CA ASP A 327 -20.55 1.05 23.21
C ASP A 327 -20.51 2.57 23.07
N THR A 328 -19.42 3.20 23.50
CA THR A 328 -19.19 4.63 23.24
C THR A 328 -18.92 4.88 21.74
N GLN A 329 -19.28 6.06 21.23
CA GLN A 329 -19.02 6.44 19.84
C GLN A 329 -17.53 6.33 19.49
N GLY A 330 -16.64 6.81 20.36
CA GLY A 330 -15.19 6.66 20.21
C GLY A 330 -14.73 5.19 20.19
N GLY A 331 -15.35 4.32 20.96
CA GLY A 331 -15.09 2.87 20.91
C GLY A 331 -15.47 2.25 19.57
N ARG A 332 -16.64 2.63 19.02
CA ARG A 332 -17.09 2.16 17.70
C ARG A 332 -16.15 2.60 16.59
N ILE A 333 -15.67 3.85 16.64
CA ILE A 333 -14.68 4.36 15.68
C ILE A 333 -13.34 3.63 15.84
N SER A 334 -12.92 3.35 17.07
CA SER A 334 -11.68 2.60 17.35
C SER A 334 -11.73 1.20 16.72
N ILE A 335 -12.88 0.52 16.77
CA ILE A 335 -13.08 -0.77 16.09
C ILE A 335 -12.91 -0.60 14.58
N VAL A 336 -13.54 0.41 13.97
CA VAL A 336 -13.44 0.68 12.52
C VAL A 336 -11.99 0.93 12.11
N LEU A 337 -11.26 1.74 12.86
CA LEU A 337 -9.84 2.02 12.60
C LEU A 337 -8.95 0.77 12.77
N SER A 338 -9.39 -0.18 13.60
CA SER A 338 -8.67 -1.40 13.94
C SER A 338 -9.10 -2.63 13.14
N GLU A 339 -10.01 -2.51 12.16
CA GLU A 339 -10.52 -3.65 11.35
C GLU A 339 -9.39 -4.44 10.65
N ARG A 340 -8.21 -3.85 10.48
CA ARG A 340 -7.02 -4.44 9.84
C ARG A 340 -5.82 -4.64 10.77
N GLY A 341 -6.04 -4.59 12.09
CA GLY A 341 -5.00 -4.69 13.12
C GLY A 341 -4.89 -3.41 13.95
N ASN A 342 -3.80 -3.24 14.71
CA ASN A 342 -3.61 -2.03 15.52
C ASN A 342 -3.56 -0.78 14.61
N PHE A 343 -4.45 0.18 14.88
CA PHE A 343 -4.51 1.40 14.09
C PHE A 343 -3.25 2.25 14.28
N ASN A 344 -2.71 2.72 13.17
CA ASN A 344 -1.48 3.49 13.07
C ASN A 344 -1.64 4.56 11.97
N TYR A 345 -0.58 5.30 11.63
CA TYR A 345 -0.60 6.29 10.56
C TYR A 345 -1.22 5.77 9.24
N GLY A 346 -0.96 4.50 8.87
CA GLY A 346 -1.54 3.87 7.69
C GLY A 346 -3.06 3.67 7.74
N SER A 347 -3.67 3.62 8.93
CA SER A 347 -5.14 3.60 9.08
C SER A 347 -5.77 4.93 8.68
N PHE A 348 -5.08 6.04 8.94
CA PHE A 348 -5.53 7.38 8.53
C PHE A 348 -5.31 7.62 7.04
N ASP A 349 -4.22 7.10 6.46
CA ASP A 349 -4.02 7.10 5.01
C ASP A 349 -5.13 6.32 4.29
N GLU A 350 -5.53 5.16 4.84
CA GLU A 350 -6.66 4.38 4.30
C GLU A 350 -7.98 5.14 4.42
N MET A 351 -8.26 5.77 5.56
CA MET A 351 -9.44 6.62 5.75
C MET A 351 -9.47 7.75 4.72
N ASN A 352 -8.35 8.47 4.53
CA ASN A 352 -8.25 9.54 3.54
C ASN A 352 -8.45 9.01 2.12
N SER A 353 -7.93 7.82 1.82
CA SER A 353 -8.19 7.14 0.54
C SER A 353 -9.67 6.81 0.34
N ARG A 354 -10.38 6.40 1.40
CA ARG A 354 -11.83 6.13 1.37
C ARG A 354 -12.66 7.41 1.26
N PHE A 355 -12.17 8.54 1.76
CA PHE A 355 -12.82 9.86 1.63
C PHE A 355 -12.55 10.56 0.31
N SER A 356 -11.50 10.16 -0.43
CA SER A 356 -11.11 10.78 -1.71
C SER A 356 -12.31 11.06 -2.65
N PRO A 357 -13.28 10.13 -2.84
CA PRO A 357 -14.45 10.40 -3.69
C PRO A 357 -15.37 11.54 -3.22
N LEU A 358 -15.39 11.88 -1.92
CA LEU A 358 -16.19 12.99 -1.38
C LEU A 358 -15.62 14.37 -1.76
N PHE A 359 -14.39 14.42 -2.25
CA PHE A 359 -13.72 15.66 -2.67
C PHE A 359 -13.67 15.83 -4.20
N ALA A 360 -14.14 14.83 -4.95
CA ALA A 360 -14.20 14.88 -6.40
C ALA A 360 -15.48 15.60 -6.86
N GLU A 361 -15.43 16.30 -8.00
CA GLU A 361 -16.62 16.94 -8.58
C GLU A 361 -17.71 15.92 -8.98
N LYS A 362 -17.31 14.73 -9.45
CA LYS A 362 -18.19 13.60 -9.74
C LYS A 362 -17.47 12.30 -9.45
N SER A 363 -18.14 11.35 -8.81
CA SER A 363 -17.59 10.01 -8.59
C SER A 363 -18.67 8.94 -8.52
N THR A 364 -18.44 7.82 -9.22
CA THR A 364 -19.28 6.61 -9.08
C THR A 364 -19.13 5.93 -7.72
N GLN A 365 -18.16 6.38 -6.90
CA GLN A 365 -17.88 5.86 -5.57
C GLN A 365 -18.32 6.82 -4.45
N PHE A 366 -19.04 7.90 -4.77
CA PHE A 366 -19.47 8.90 -3.77
C PHE A 366 -20.28 8.26 -2.63
N GLU A 367 -21.27 7.43 -2.97
CA GLU A 367 -22.08 6.69 -1.97
C GLU A 367 -21.24 5.77 -1.08
N GLU A 368 -20.20 5.13 -1.63
CA GLU A 368 -19.30 4.27 -0.85
C GLU A 368 -18.45 5.09 0.12
N ALA A 369 -17.97 6.25 -0.31
CA ALA A 369 -17.23 7.15 0.55
C ALA A 369 -18.11 7.76 1.65
N LEU A 370 -19.37 8.07 1.34
CA LEU A 370 -20.35 8.54 2.32
C LEU A 370 -20.72 7.45 3.33
N PHE A 371 -20.83 6.20 2.87
CA PHE A 371 -20.95 5.05 3.75
C PHE A 371 -19.79 4.98 4.75
N TRP A 372 -18.54 5.14 4.27
CA TRP A 372 -17.36 5.13 5.14
C TRP A 372 -17.32 6.31 6.10
N LEU A 373 -17.76 7.50 5.68
CA LEU A 373 -17.86 8.66 6.57
C LEU A 373 -18.75 8.37 7.79
N GLY A 374 -19.89 7.72 7.58
CA GLY A 374 -20.75 7.26 8.68
C GLY A 374 -20.02 6.32 9.65
N ARG A 375 -19.24 5.36 9.13
CA ARG A 375 -18.45 4.42 9.95
C ARG A 375 -17.38 5.15 10.77
N TYR A 376 -16.67 6.11 10.19
CA TYR A 376 -15.67 6.92 10.88
C TYR A 376 -16.26 7.96 11.84
N LEU A 377 -17.57 8.20 11.76
CA LEU A 377 -18.35 8.93 12.77
C LEU A 377 -18.93 8.01 13.85
N GLY A 378 -18.74 6.70 13.76
CA GLY A 378 -19.23 5.71 14.72
C GLY A 378 -20.64 5.18 14.45
N PHE A 379 -21.32 5.66 13.41
CA PHE A 379 -22.61 5.11 12.99
C PHE A 379 -22.48 3.68 12.49
N ASP A 380 -23.52 2.88 12.69
CA ASP A 380 -23.72 1.69 11.88
C ASP A 380 -24.23 2.13 10.49
N SER A 381 -23.28 2.34 9.59
CA SER A 381 -23.54 2.75 8.21
C SER A 381 -23.84 1.54 7.34
N SER A 382 -24.80 1.66 6.43
CA SER A 382 -25.19 0.62 5.47
C SER A 382 -25.66 1.22 4.13
N ARG A 383 -25.79 0.39 3.09
CA ARG A 383 -26.31 0.77 1.76
C ARG A 383 -27.50 -0.13 1.37
N PRO A 384 -28.69 0.07 1.97
CA PRO A 384 -29.86 -0.79 1.77
C PRO A 384 -30.23 -1.03 0.30
N ASP A 385 -30.23 0.01 -0.53
CA ASP A 385 -30.58 -0.10 -1.96
C ASP A 385 -29.71 -1.16 -2.67
N LYS A 386 -28.38 -1.05 -2.49
CA LYS A 386 -27.41 -1.98 -3.07
C LYS A 386 -27.51 -3.40 -2.50
N ASN A 387 -27.80 -3.52 -1.21
CA ASN A 387 -27.87 -4.82 -0.51
C ASN A 387 -29.14 -5.60 -0.83
N THR A 388 -30.25 -4.91 -1.11
CA THR A 388 -31.57 -5.51 -1.34
C THR A 388 -32.02 -5.49 -2.80
N LYS A 389 -31.16 -5.01 -3.71
CA LYS A 389 -31.44 -4.83 -5.15
C LYS A 389 -32.58 -3.85 -5.43
N GLY A 390 -32.55 -2.68 -4.80
CA GLY A 390 -33.44 -1.56 -5.16
C GLY A 390 -34.40 -1.08 -4.05
N ARG A 391 -34.25 -1.54 -2.80
CA ARG A 391 -35.14 -1.17 -1.69
C ARG A 391 -34.39 -0.47 -0.55
N GLY A 392 -34.94 0.66 -0.11
CA GLY A 392 -34.40 1.48 0.96
C GLY A 392 -33.42 2.56 0.47
N PRO A 393 -32.82 3.32 1.38
CA PRO A 393 -31.93 4.44 1.04
C PRO A 393 -30.61 3.99 0.41
N ASP A 394 -29.99 4.91 -0.35
CA ASP A 394 -28.65 4.73 -0.91
C ASP A 394 -27.62 4.54 0.20
N VAL A 395 -27.72 5.37 1.26
CA VAL A 395 -26.92 5.27 2.48
C VAL A 395 -27.82 5.46 3.70
N PHE A 396 -27.64 4.61 4.71
CA PHE A 396 -28.33 4.70 5.99
C PHE A 396 -27.32 4.73 7.13
N TRP A 397 -27.38 5.76 7.97
CA TRP A 397 -26.57 5.87 9.17
C TRP A 397 -27.45 5.67 10.39
N ALA A 398 -27.17 4.62 11.18
CA ALA A 398 -27.88 4.35 12.42
C ALA A 398 -26.99 4.50 13.65
N SER A 399 -27.55 5.01 14.75
CA SER A 399 -26.90 5.10 16.06
C SER A 399 -27.85 4.65 17.16
N PRO A 400 -27.46 4.65 18.45
CA PRO A 400 -28.40 4.38 19.54
C PRO A 400 -29.52 5.43 19.62
N GLU A 401 -29.30 6.64 19.11
CA GLU A 401 -30.14 7.81 19.38
C GLU A 401 -30.77 8.42 18.12
N VAL A 402 -30.05 8.35 16.99
CA VAL A 402 -30.43 9.05 15.76
C VAL A 402 -30.19 8.19 14.53
N ASP A 403 -31.05 8.38 13.53
CA ASP A 403 -31.00 7.72 12.24
C ASP A 403 -31.09 8.74 11.11
N ILE A 404 -30.23 8.58 10.11
CA ILE A 404 -30.15 9.47 8.95
C ILE A 404 -30.29 8.62 7.69
N LEU A 405 -31.35 8.88 6.92
CA LEU A 405 -31.62 8.26 5.64
C LEU A 405 -31.15 9.19 4.53
N ILE A 406 -30.38 8.67 3.58
CA ILE A 406 -29.71 9.48 2.58
C ILE A 406 -30.01 8.96 1.17
N GLU A 407 -30.50 9.84 0.32
CA GLU A 407 -30.61 9.69 -1.14
C GLU A 407 -29.51 10.54 -1.79
N CYS A 408 -28.69 9.95 -2.66
CA CYS A 408 -27.59 10.62 -3.35
C CYS A 408 -28.01 11.14 -4.73
N LYS A 409 -27.73 12.42 -4.97
CA LYS A 409 -27.92 13.18 -6.22
C LYS A 409 -26.76 14.16 -6.43
N ASP A 410 -25.55 13.74 -6.08
CA ASP A 410 -24.30 14.52 -6.14
C ASP A 410 -23.95 14.94 -7.58
N GLY A 411 -24.26 14.11 -8.58
CA GLY A 411 -23.95 14.39 -10.00
C GLY A 411 -24.88 15.39 -10.72
N LYS A 412 -25.82 16.02 -10.01
CA LYS A 412 -26.86 16.86 -10.61
C LYS A 412 -26.36 18.28 -10.93
N GLN A 413 -26.73 18.78 -12.11
CA GLN A 413 -26.35 20.13 -12.56
C GLN A 413 -27.15 21.21 -11.82
N GLU A 414 -26.53 22.35 -11.53
CA GLU A 414 -27.14 23.48 -10.81
C GLU A 414 -28.33 24.13 -11.54
N THR A 415 -28.47 23.91 -12.85
CA THR A 415 -29.59 24.41 -13.66
C THR A 415 -30.82 23.51 -13.63
N SER A 416 -30.78 22.40 -12.88
CA SER A 416 -31.82 21.37 -12.86
C SER A 416 -32.88 21.58 -11.77
N PHE A 417 -33.76 20.59 -11.59
CA PHE A 417 -34.79 20.53 -10.55
C PHE A 417 -34.96 19.10 -10.05
N TYR A 418 -35.42 18.90 -8.81
CA TYR A 418 -35.79 17.56 -8.31
C TYR A 418 -37.10 17.09 -8.95
N SER A 419 -37.02 16.01 -9.74
CA SER A 419 -38.16 15.42 -10.45
C SER A 419 -39.11 14.69 -9.49
N LYS A 420 -40.34 14.45 -9.95
CA LYS A 420 -41.33 13.64 -9.21
C LYS A 420 -40.80 12.26 -8.83
N LYS A 421 -39.97 11.65 -9.70
CA LYS A 421 -39.37 10.33 -9.44
C LYS A 421 -38.37 10.39 -8.30
N GLU A 422 -37.43 11.33 -8.31
CA GLU A 422 -36.39 11.45 -7.27
C GLU A 422 -36.98 11.83 -5.92
N VAL A 423 -37.95 12.75 -5.90
CA VAL A 423 -38.69 13.09 -4.69
C VAL A 423 -39.47 11.88 -4.16
N GLY A 424 -40.12 11.11 -5.04
CA GLY A 424 -40.83 9.90 -4.66
C GLY A 424 -39.90 8.82 -4.10
N GLN A 425 -38.70 8.64 -4.68
CA GLN A 425 -37.69 7.70 -4.18
C GLN A 425 -37.27 8.06 -2.76
N ALA A 426 -36.89 9.32 -2.51
CA ALA A 426 -36.53 9.77 -1.19
C ALA A 426 -37.67 9.56 -0.17
N LEU A 427 -38.92 9.86 -0.54
CA LEU A 427 -40.07 9.65 0.35
C LEU A 427 -40.32 8.17 0.67
N ASN A 428 -40.10 7.26 -0.28
CA ASN A 428 -40.25 5.82 -0.04
C ASN A 428 -39.28 5.30 1.04
N HIS A 429 -38.17 6.00 1.30
CA HIS A 429 -37.27 5.65 2.40
C HIS A 429 -37.95 5.80 3.77
N ASN A 430 -38.96 6.68 3.88
CA ASN A 430 -39.73 6.78 5.12
C ASN A 430 -40.54 5.51 5.39
N GLU A 431 -41.18 4.96 4.36
CA GLU A 431 -41.93 3.71 4.46
C GLU A 431 -40.99 2.55 4.77
N TRP A 432 -39.87 2.44 4.03
CA TRP A 432 -38.84 1.46 4.32
C TRP A 432 -38.38 1.50 5.79
N TYR A 433 -38.16 2.70 6.33
CA TYR A 433 -37.76 2.85 7.73
C TYR A 433 -38.84 2.36 8.69
N SER A 434 -40.10 2.70 8.45
CA SER A 434 -41.22 2.28 9.29
C SER A 434 -41.41 0.76 9.28
N GLU A 435 -41.12 0.10 8.16
CA GLU A 435 -41.18 -1.36 8.01
C GLU A 435 -40.02 -2.06 8.72
N GLU A 436 -38.79 -1.57 8.56
CA GLU A 436 -37.58 -2.17 9.15
C GLU A 436 -37.43 -1.85 10.65
N PHE A 437 -37.97 -0.70 11.09
CA PHE A 437 -37.83 -0.20 12.46
C PHE A 437 -39.17 0.23 13.08
N PRO A 438 -40.19 -0.66 13.14
CA PRO A 438 -41.57 -0.31 13.51
C PRO A 438 -41.73 0.18 14.96
N GLN A 439 -40.78 -0.14 15.84
CA GLN A 439 -40.77 0.23 17.25
C GLN A 439 -39.65 1.20 17.61
N SER A 440 -39.03 1.85 16.61
CA SER A 440 -37.95 2.79 16.91
C SER A 440 -38.47 4.11 17.43
N GLU A 441 -37.93 4.54 18.57
CA GLU A 441 -38.13 5.89 19.14
C GLU A 441 -36.95 6.84 18.82
N ARG A 442 -36.05 6.45 17.91
CA ARG A 442 -34.87 7.25 17.55
C ARG A 442 -35.24 8.47 16.73
N HIS A 443 -34.46 9.54 16.86
CA HIS A 443 -34.65 10.73 16.04
C HIS A 443 -34.24 10.47 14.60
N LYS A 444 -35.10 10.82 13.64
CA LYS A 444 -34.90 10.51 12.22
C LYS A 444 -34.82 11.78 11.36
N LYS A 445 -33.92 11.79 10.38
CA LYS A 445 -33.88 12.79 9.29
C LYS A 445 -33.73 12.09 7.94
N LEU A 446 -34.44 12.61 6.94
CA LEU A 446 -34.31 12.22 5.53
C LEU A 446 -33.59 13.33 4.77
N MET A 447 -32.43 13.00 4.20
CA MET A 447 -31.56 13.93 3.51
C MET A 447 -31.43 13.55 2.03
N ILE A 448 -31.48 14.54 1.15
CA ILE A 448 -30.97 14.42 -0.22
C ILE A 448 -29.60 15.06 -0.28
N VAL A 449 -28.61 14.27 -0.71
CA VAL A 449 -27.27 14.79 -0.98
C VAL A 449 -27.18 15.31 -2.40
N GLY A 450 -27.18 16.63 -2.56
CA GLY A 450 -27.19 17.26 -3.88
C GLY A 450 -27.20 18.78 -3.80
N PRO A 451 -27.20 19.47 -4.95
CA PRO A 451 -27.25 20.92 -5.01
C PRO A 451 -28.58 21.46 -4.46
N ILE A 452 -28.56 22.73 -4.00
CA ILE A 452 -29.75 23.43 -3.50
C ILE A 452 -30.63 23.82 -4.68
N LEU A 453 -31.58 22.94 -5.02
CA LEU A 453 -32.48 23.09 -6.17
C LEU A 453 -33.95 22.97 -5.75
N PRO A 454 -34.87 23.66 -6.45
CA PRO A 454 -36.29 23.45 -6.25
C PRO A 454 -36.73 22.09 -6.81
N ALA A 455 -37.86 21.59 -6.31
CA ALA A 455 -38.59 20.50 -6.93
C ALA A 455 -39.38 20.99 -8.16
N HIS A 456 -39.54 20.11 -9.15
CA HIS A 456 -40.44 20.33 -10.28
C HIS A 456 -41.87 20.55 -9.79
N SER A 457 -42.69 21.30 -10.54
CA SER A 457 -44.08 21.61 -10.18
C SER A 457 -44.96 20.37 -9.98
N THR A 458 -44.59 19.24 -10.59
CA THR A 458 -45.30 17.96 -10.48
C THR A 458 -44.87 17.10 -9.28
N ALA A 459 -43.90 17.55 -8.48
CA ALA A 459 -43.35 16.83 -7.34
C ALA A 459 -43.87 17.40 -6.01
N SER A 460 -43.97 16.53 -5.00
CA SER A 460 -44.50 16.86 -3.67
C SER A 460 -43.48 16.48 -2.59
N PRO A 461 -42.43 17.29 -2.37
CA PRO A 461 -41.36 16.92 -1.45
C PRO A 461 -41.77 16.89 0.03
N GLY A 462 -42.82 17.62 0.41
CA GLY A 462 -43.20 17.79 1.82
C GLY A 462 -42.13 18.54 2.62
N GLU A 463 -42.31 18.61 3.93
CA GLU A 463 -41.39 19.30 4.85
C GLU A 463 -40.28 18.38 5.39
N HIS A 464 -40.37 17.07 5.13
CA HIS A 464 -39.51 16.08 5.77
C HIS A 464 -38.22 15.78 5.00
N ILE A 465 -38.09 16.24 3.75
CA ILE A 465 -36.91 16.04 2.90
C ILE A 465 -36.05 17.30 2.94
N HIS A 466 -34.81 17.16 3.40
CA HIS A 466 -33.87 18.27 3.53
C HIS A 466 -32.66 18.09 2.61
N ILE A 467 -32.13 19.19 2.07
CA ILE A 467 -30.94 19.15 1.21
C ILE A 467 -29.68 19.25 2.05
N TRP A 468 -28.76 18.30 1.87
CA TRP A 468 -27.39 18.33 2.36
C TRP A 468 -26.43 18.45 1.18
N THR A 469 -25.64 19.51 1.08
CA THR A 469 -24.81 19.71 -0.10
C THR A 469 -23.56 18.81 -0.08
N PRO A 470 -23.03 18.39 -1.25
CA PRO A 470 -21.75 17.68 -1.32
C PRO A 470 -20.61 18.45 -0.63
N SER A 471 -20.56 19.78 -0.78
CA SER A 471 -19.51 20.61 -0.14
C SER A 471 -19.54 20.53 1.40
N GLU A 472 -20.73 20.55 2.02
CA GLU A 472 -20.85 20.39 3.48
C GLU A 472 -20.43 18.99 3.95
N ILE A 473 -20.65 17.96 3.13
CA ILE A 473 -20.17 16.60 3.40
C ILE A 473 -18.65 16.54 3.31
N SER A 474 -18.04 17.15 2.29
CA SER A 474 -16.58 17.24 2.18
C SER A 474 -15.98 17.98 3.39
N GLN A 475 -16.63 19.05 3.85
CA GLN A 475 -16.22 19.77 5.06
C GLN A 475 -16.33 18.91 6.31
N LEU A 476 -17.42 18.13 6.46
CA LEU A 476 -17.57 17.17 7.54
C LEU A 476 -16.48 16.10 7.50
N ALA A 477 -16.18 15.54 6.33
CA ALA A 477 -15.13 14.54 6.15
C ALA A 477 -13.75 15.06 6.56
N ASN A 478 -13.41 16.30 6.19
CA ASN A 478 -12.18 16.97 6.64
C ASN A 478 -12.13 17.13 8.16
N ARG A 479 -13.22 17.62 8.77
CA ARG A 479 -13.31 17.78 10.24
C ARG A 479 -13.14 16.46 10.97
N VAL A 480 -13.77 15.39 10.48
CA VAL A 480 -13.63 14.04 11.05
C VAL A 480 -12.19 13.55 10.90
N SER A 481 -11.60 13.68 9.71
CA SER A 481 -10.23 13.23 9.46
C SER A 481 -9.22 13.91 10.41
N THR A 482 -9.29 15.24 10.54
CA THR A 482 -8.45 16.00 11.48
C THR A 482 -8.70 15.60 12.94
N LEU A 483 -9.96 15.44 13.36
CA LEU A 483 -10.29 15.12 14.74
C LEU A 483 -9.79 13.72 15.14
N LEU A 484 -9.98 12.72 14.27
CA LEU A 484 -9.52 11.36 14.54
C LEU A 484 -7.99 11.28 14.60
N TYR A 485 -7.29 12.03 13.75
CA TYR A 485 -5.84 12.13 13.76
C TYR A 485 -5.32 12.83 15.02
N ASN A 486 -5.91 13.97 15.41
CA ASN A 486 -5.52 14.69 16.61
C ASN A 486 -5.74 13.84 17.88
N ALA A 487 -6.86 13.13 17.97
CA ALA A 487 -7.12 12.20 19.05
C ALA A 487 -6.03 11.12 19.17
N TYR A 488 -5.48 10.67 18.04
CA TYR A 488 -4.41 9.67 18.01
C TYR A 488 -3.07 10.25 18.46
N THR A 489 -2.76 11.49 18.09
CA THR A 489 -1.51 12.15 18.51
C THR A 489 -1.52 12.60 19.97
N GLU A 490 -2.70 12.90 20.54
CA GLU A 490 -2.86 13.41 21.90
C GLU A 490 -3.08 12.31 22.96
N SER A 491 -3.24 11.05 22.54
CA SER A 491 -3.54 9.94 23.44
C SER A 491 -2.64 8.71 23.19
N ASN A 492 -2.74 7.72 24.08
CA ASN A 492 -2.15 6.40 23.85
C ASN A 492 -3.27 5.39 23.56
N SER A 493 -2.90 4.17 23.16
CA SER A 493 -3.87 3.14 22.77
C SER A 493 -4.92 2.82 23.84
N ALA A 494 -4.59 2.96 25.13
CA ALA A 494 -5.53 2.70 26.23
C ALA A 494 -6.50 3.86 26.48
N THR A 495 -6.11 5.10 26.14
CA THR A 495 -6.92 6.31 26.38
C THR A 495 -7.53 6.91 25.11
N TYR A 496 -7.30 6.31 23.94
CA TYR A 496 -7.78 6.84 22.67
C TYR A 496 -9.30 6.99 22.62
N ALA A 497 -10.05 5.94 22.96
CA ALA A 497 -11.51 5.98 22.88
C ALA A 497 -12.12 7.05 23.80
N SER A 498 -11.61 7.21 25.04
CA SER A 498 -12.10 8.23 25.97
C SER A 498 -11.71 9.64 25.53
N THR A 499 -10.49 9.84 25.04
CA THR A 499 -10.02 11.13 24.48
C THR A 499 -10.87 11.52 23.26
N LEU A 500 -11.10 10.57 22.35
CA LEU A 500 -11.91 10.77 21.17
C LEU A 500 -13.36 11.14 21.50
N ASN A 501 -13.98 10.48 22.49
CA ASN A 501 -15.33 10.85 22.93
C ASN A 501 -15.41 12.31 23.40
N LYS A 502 -14.41 12.78 24.16
CA LYS A 502 -14.33 14.18 24.61
C LYS A 502 -14.21 15.12 23.42
N MET A 503 -13.30 14.84 22.49
CA MET A 503 -13.08 15.67 21.31
C MET A 503 -14.31 15.71 20.39
N LEU A 504 -15.00 14.59 20.21
CA LEU A 504 -16.26 14.53 19.45
C LEU A 504 -17.32 15.44 20.07
N ASP A 505 -17.41 15.48 21.39
CA ASP A 505 -18.38 16.33 22.08
C ASP A 505 -18.05 17.83 21.91
N GLU A 506 -16.79 18.20 22.08
CA GLU A 506 -16.28 19.57 21.90
C GLU A 506 -16.42 20.06 20.45
N ALA A 507 -16.18 19.17 19.48
CA ALA A 507 -16.32 19.48 18.05
C ALA A 507 -17.77 19.47 17.55
N GLY A 508 -18.75 19.12 18.41
CA GLY A 508 -20.15 19.02 18.03
C GLY A 508 -20.48 17.85 17.10
N LEU A 509 -19.68 16.77 17.16
CA LEU A 509 -19.79 15.59 16.31
C LEU A 509 -20.33 14.35 17.05
N THR A 510 -20.81 14.50 18.29
CA THR A 510 -21.63 13.46 18.93
C THR A 510 -22.92 13.25 18.14
N TYR A 511 -23.49 12.04 18.14
CA TYR A 511 -24.63 11.70 17.28
C TYR A 511 -25.75 12.75 17.30
N MET A 512 -26.20 13.12 18.51
CA MET A 512 -27.25 14.12 18.67
C MET A 512 -26.83 15.54 18.24
N LYS A 513 -25.59 15.95 18.53
CA LYS A 513 -25.09 17.27 18.13
C LYS A 513 -24.95 17.37 16.60
N LEU A 514 -24.42 16.32 15.96
CA LEU A 514 -24.34 16.22 14.50
C LEU A 514 -25.75 16.27 13.89
N PHE A 515 -26.68 15.45 14.38
CA PHE A 515 -28.07 15.41 13.90
C PHE A 515 -28.76 16.78 13.95
N LYS A 516 -28.60 17.51 15.06
CA LYS A 516 -29.13 18.87 15.22
C LYS A 516 -28.45 19.88 14.29
N SER A 517 -27.17 19.69 14.01
CA SER A 517 -26.40 20.55 13.08
C SER A 517 -26.71 20.31 11.60
N LEU A 518 -27.35 19.18 11.24
CA LEU A 518 -27.69 18.89 9.85
C LEU A 518 -28.61 19.98 9.28
N PRO A 519 -28.37 20.44 8.04
CA PRO A 519 -29.11 21.55 7.45
C PRO A 519 -30.62 21.36 7.46
N ASP A 520 -31.34 22.36 7.96
CA ASP A 520 -32.79 22.45 7.85
C ASP A 520 -33.17 23.23 6.58
N ARG A 521 -33.07 22.55 5.43
CA ARG A 521 -33.36 23.12 4.11
C ARG A 521 -34.36 22.26 3.36
N PRO A 522 -35.68 22.44 3.58
CA PRO A 522 -36.70 21.70 2.86
C PRO A 522 -36.69 22.03 1.37
N ILE A 523 -36.98 21.04 0.53
CA ILE A 523 -37.06 21.24 -0.92
C ILE A 523 -38.32 22.04 -1.25
N LYS A 524 -38.14 23.27 -1.74
CA LYS A 524 -39.26 24.13 -2.16
C LYS A 524 -39.73 23.75 -3.57
N ARG A 525 -41.03 23.86 -3.83
CA ARG A 525 -41.56 23.79 -5.20
C ARG A 525 -41.18 25.07 -5.96
N LYS A 526 -40.88 24.91 -7.25
CA LYS A 526 -40.69 26.04 -8.17
C LYS A 526 -41.97 26.83 -8.37
#